data_AF-A0AAE9I5H2-F1
#
_entry.id   AF-A0AAE9I5H2-F1
#
_cell.length_a   1.000
_cell.length_b   1.000
_cell.length_c   1.000
_cell.angle_alpha   90.00
_cell.angle_beta   90.00
_cell.angle_gamma   90.00
#
_symmetry.space_group_name_H-M   'P 1'
#
loop_
_entity.id
_entity.type
_entity.pdbx_description
1 polymer ?
#
loop_
_entity_poly.entity_id
_entity_poly.type
_entity_poly.pdbx_seq_one_letter_code
_entity_poly.pdbx_strand_id
1 'polypeptide(L)'
;MENAVFSCLSIDGNHQETVHQDYPQAESIVAALNNHNHQEVPMPRLATVPCKGRGGTVRPLRGRDLRQARVLMQALCEMRLDLGNGEGRWEPSTLASRQMSTMALWRNRARHLFTEAEWESGIEARLDAGFRQAANGCTREAANEFKRAYYLLCCVLTQARDLARRGDAPDRRDAPQPAQSPRPDTPRPNAPLDRGA
;
A
#
# COMPACT_ATOMS: atom_id res chain seq x y z
N MET A 1 -50.85 14.96 -14.30
CA MET A 1 -51.00 16.30 -13.70
C MET A 1 -51.44 16.07 -12.28
N GLU A 2 -50.64 16.48 -11.30
CA GLU A 2 -51.09 17.20 -10.10
C GLU A 2 -49.88 17.38 -9.16
N ASN A 3 -49.64 18.66 -8.86
CA ASN A 3 -48.57 19.20 -8.05
C ASN A 3 -49.05 19.31 -6.59
N ALA A 4 -48.16 19.09 -5.63
CA ALA A 4 -48.21 19.71 -4.29
C ALA A 4 -46.74 19.83 -3.86
N VAL A 5 -46.06 20.98 -3.92
CA VAL A 5 -46.31 22.28 -3.27
C VAL A 5 -46.74 22.11 -1.82
N PHE A 6 -45.77 22.14 -0.91
CA PHE A 6 -46.00 22.64 0.43
C PHE A 6 -45.10 23.84 0.69
N SER A 7 -45.76 24.97 0.81
CA SER A 7 -45.25 26.29 1.12
C SER A 7 -44.71 26.38 2.55
N CYS A 8 -43.58 27.09 2.63
CA CYS A 8 -43.15 28.06 3.62
C CYS A 8 -44.13 28.46 4.75
N LEU A 9 -43.60 28.48 5.98
CA LEU A 9 -43.99 29.40 7.03
C LEU A 9 -42.76 30.26 7.39
N SER A 10 -42.82 31.54 7.01
CA SER A 10 -42.04 32.63 7.61
C SER A 10 -42.76 33.11 8.87
N ILE A 11 -41.99 33.40 9.92
CA ILE A 11 -42.39 34.32 10.99
C ILE A 11 -41.30 35.41 11.04
N ASP A 12 -41.70 36.63 10.68
CA ASP A 12 -40.91 37.85 10.84
C ASP A 12 -40.91 38.30 12.30
N GLY A 13 -39.76 38.71 12.79
CA GLY A 13 -39.55 39.27 14.12
C GLY A 13 -38.26 40.08 14.17
N ASN A 14 -38.29 41.22 13.48
CA ASN A 14 -37.21 42.18 13.33
C ASN A 14 -37.03 43.01 14.63
N HIS A 15 -35.88 42.87 15.29
CA HIS A 15 -35.32 43.94 16.11
C HIS A 15 -33.84 44.11 15.74
N GLN A 16 -33.54 45.27 15.18
CA GLN A 16 -32.20 45.77 14.91
C GLN A 16 -31.49 46.05 16.23
N GLU A 17 -30.31 45.46 16.41
CA GLU A 17 -29.24 46.11 17.17
C GLU A 17 -27.94 45.91 16.40
N THR A 18 -27.39 47.05 15.98
CA THR A 18 -26.13 47.22 15.27
C THR A 18 -24.96 46.80 16.16
N VAL A 19 -24.23 45.76 15.76
CA VAL A 19 -22.86 45.53 16.25
C VAL A 19 -21.91 45.39 15.07
N HIS A 20 -20.93 46.28 15.08
CA HIS A 20 -19.76 46.35 14.22
C HIS A 20 -19.02 44.99 14.15
N GLN A 21 -18.98 44.41 12.94
CA GLN A 21 -17.77 44.21 12.15
C GLN A 21 -16.56 43.54 12.83
N ASP A 22 -16.33 42.26 12.52
CA ASP A 22 -15.03 41.78 12.01
C ASP A 22 -15.15 40.36 11.43
N TYR A 23 -15.07 40.25 10.10
CA TYR A 23 -14.87 39.00 9.38
C TYR A 23 -13.39 38.91 8.98
N PRO A 24 -12.63 37.87 9.34
CA PRO A 24 -11.45 37.54 8.57
C PRO A 24 -11.86 36.69 7.36
N GLN A 25 -12.06 37.44 6.27
CA GLN A 25 -11.75 37.13 4.87
C GLN A 25 -11.10 35.76 4.61
N ALA A 26 -11.85 34.92 3.90
CA ALA A 26 -11.36 33.71 3.24
C ALA A 26 -10.48 34.06 2.05
N GLU A 27 -9.23 34.43 2.29
CA GLU A 27 -8.17 34.45 1.29
C GLU A 27 -6.86 33.97 1.94
N SER A 28 -6.00 33.30 1.16
CA SER A 28 -4.63 32.91 1.54
C SER A 28 -4.41 31.47 2.08
N ILE A 29 -4.78 30.46 1.28
CA ILE A 29 -4.02 29.18 1.28
C ILE A 29 -3.16 29.07 0.00
N VAL A 30 -3.50 29.83 -1.06
CA VAL A 30 -2.75 29.85 -2.33
C VAL A 30 -1.49 30.73 -2.26
N ALA A 31 -1.40 31.69 -1.33
CA ALA A 31 -0.23 32.55 -1.20
C ALA A 31 0.94 31.93 -0.38
N ALA A 32 0.70 30.81 0.32
CA ALA A 32 1.73 30.15 1.13
C ALA A 32 2.75 29.32 0.32
N LEU A 33 2.54 29.15 -1.00
CA LEU A 33 3.45 28.40 -1.87
C LEU A 33 4.36 29.29 -2.74
N ASN A 34 4.25 30.62 -2.66
CA ASN A 34 4.91 31.52 -3.63
C ASN A 34 6.01 32.43 -3.06
N ASN A 35 6.46 32.23 -1.83
CA ASN A 35 7.61 32.97 -1.29
C ASN A 35 8.91 32.17 -1.42
N HIS A 36 9.47 32.21 -2.63
CA HIS A 36 10.87 31.93 -2.90
C HIS A 36 11.72 33.06 -2.32
N ASN A 37 12.35 32.84 -1.16
CA ASN A 37 13.54 33.59 -0.78
C ASN A 37 14.76 32.78 -1.20
N HIS A 38 15.57 33.40 -2.06
CA HIS A 38 16.87 32.89 -2.49
C HIS A 38 17.80 32.78 -1.28
N GLN A 39 18.03 31.55 -0.83
CA GLN A 39 19.14 31.24 0.05
C GLN A 39 20.04 30.26 -0.70
N GLU A 40 21.14 30.78 -1.24
CA GLU A 40 22.19 29.95 -1.84
C GLU A 40 22.76 29.03 -0.76
N VAL A 41 22.49 27.73 -0.89
CA VAL A 41 23.07 26.68 -0.06
C VAL A 41 24.16 25.98 -0.89
N PRO A 42 25.40 25.84 -0.39
CA PRO A 42 26.49 25.23 -1.13
C PRO A 42 26.20 23.77 -1.50
N MET A 43 26.39 23.42 -2.78
CA MET A 43 26.31 22.06 -3.31
C MET A 43 27.25 21.09 -2.57
N PRO A 44 26.76 20.06 -1.87
CA PRO A 44 27.63 18.97 -1.43
C PRO A 44 27.93 18.08 -2.64
N ARG A 45 29.22 17.95 -2.95
CA ARG A 45 29.72 17.00 -3.97
C ARG A 45 29.26 15.58 -3.61
N LEU A 46 28.44 14.99 -4.48
CA LEU A 46 28.03 13.59 -4.37
C LEU A 46 29.25 12.70 -4.59
N ALA A 47 29.78 12.14 -3.51
CA ALA A 47 30.56 10.92 -3.56
C ALA A 47 29.62 9.80 -4.01
N THR A 48 29.81 9.30 -5.23
CA THR A 48 29.18 8.08 -5.71
C THR A 48 29.72 6.90 -4.92
N VAL A 49 29.03 6.54 -3.83
CA VAL A 49 29.22 5.24 -3.17
C VAL A 49 28.54 4.20 -4.07
N PRO A 50 29.27 3.21 -4.61
CA PRO A 50 28.65 2.13 -5.36
C PRO A 50 27.83 1.28 -4.40
N CYS A 51 26.50 1.31 -4.52
CA CYS A 51 25.60 0.39 -3.82
C CYS A 51 25.77 -1.02 -4.41
N LYS A 52 26.81 -1.73 -3.97
CA LYS A 52 26.98 -3.17 -4.17
C LYS A 52 26.55 -3.87 -2.88
N GLY A 53 25.37 -4.46 -2.90
CA GLY A 53 24.84 -5.27 -1.80
C GLY A 53 23.92 -6.37 -2.32
N ARG A 54 24.52 -7.49 -2.75
CA ARG A 54 23.83 -8.78 -2.81
C ARG A 54 23.48 -9.20 -1.39
N GLY A 55 22.28 -9.74 -1.20
CA GLY A 55 21.86 -10.37 0.05
C GLY A 55 21.17 -9.43 1.02
N GLY A 56 20.04 -8.85 0.61
CA GLY A 56 19.15 -8.18 1.56
C GLY A 56 18.45 -9.23 2.42
N THR A 57 18.80 -9.33 3.69
CA THR A 57 17.95 -9.92 4.72
C THR A 57 16.55 -9.32 4.58
N VAL A 58 15.54 -10.15 4.33
CA VAL A 58 14.14 -9.71 4.16
C VAL A 58 13.72 -9.03 5.46
N ARG A 59 13.58 -7.70 5.45
CA ARG A 59 13.16 -6.96 6.64
C ARG A 59 11.73 -7.40 7.00
N PRO A 60 11.43 -7.65 8.29
CA PRO A 60 10.06 -7.97 8.68
C PRO A 60 9.09 -6.87 8.24
N LEU A 61 7.96 -7.29 7.68
CA LEU A 61 6.86 -6.44 7.23
C LEU A 61 6.39 -5.56 8.40
N ARG A 62 6.66 -4.25 8.38
CA ARG A 62 6.20 -3.38 9.45
C ARG A 62 4.71 -3.08 9.28
N GLY A 63 4.01 -2.91 10.40
CA GLY A 63 2.59 -2.56 10.39
C GLY A 63 2.27 -1.28 9.59
N ARG A 64 3.21 -0.32 9.50
CA ARG A 64 3.04 0.89 8.68
C ARG A 64 2.99 0.58 7.18
N ASP A 65 3.86 -0.30 6.69
CA ASP A 65 3.97 -0.65 5.27
C ASP A 65 2.68 -1.37 4.81
N LEU A 66 2.18 -2.27 5.64
CA LEU A 66 0.92 -2.98 5.41
C LEU A 66 -0.31 -2.05 5.48
N ARG A 67 -0.30 -1.04 6.36
CA ARG A 67 -1.39 -0.06 6.43
C ARG A 67 -1.55 0.70 5.12
N GLN A 68 -0.47 1.21 4.55
CA GLN A 68 -0.55 1.97 3.30
C GLN A 68 -1.02 1.10 2.12
N ALA A 69 -0.52 -0.14 2.03
CA ALA A 69 -0.99 -1.08 1.01
C ALA A 69 -2.50 -1.36 1.18
N ARG A 70 -2.99 -1.51 2.41
CA ARG A 70 -4.44 -1.67 2.68
C ARG A 70 -5.24 -0.43 2.28
N VAL A 71 -4.76 0.78 2.56
CA VAL A 71 -5.43 2.02 2.14
C VAL A 71 -5.52 2.09 0.61
N LEU A 72 -4.45 1.74 -0.10
CA LEU A 72 -4.48 1.67 -1.56
C LEU A 72 -5.45 0.60 -2.07
N MET A 73 -5.46 -0.59 -1.47
CA MET A 73 -6.42 -1.66 -1.80
C MET A 73 -7.87 -1.19 -1.60
N GLN A 74 -8.14 -0.50 -0.49
CA GLN A 74 -9.47 0.05 -0.18
C GLN A 74 -9.90 1.06 -1.25
N ALA A 75 -9.04 2.02 -1.59
CA ALA A 75 -9.33 3.01 -2.63
C ALA A 75 -9.63 2.35 -3.99
N LEU A 76 -8.91 1.29 -4.37
CA LEU A 76 -9.18 0.53 -5.59
C LEU A 76 -10.53 -0.20 -5.56
N CYS A 77 -10.89 -0.76 -4.41
CA CYS A 77 -12.19 -1.40 -4.21
C CYS A 77 -13.33 -0.40 -4.32
N GLU A 78 -13.23 0.74 -3.63
CA GLU A 78 -14.23 1.81 -3.68
C GLU A 78 -14.41 2.33 -5.09
N MET A 79 -13.32 2.72 -5.76
CA MET A 79 -13.36 3.18 -7.14
C MET A 79 -14.00 2.17 -8.10
N ARG A 80 -13.72 0.87 -7.92
CA ARG A 80 -14.35 -0.19 -8.71
C ARG A 80 -15.85 -0.27 -8.45
N LEU A 81 -16.29 -0.17 -7.20
CA LEU A 81 -17.71 -0.26 -6.82
C LEU A 81 -18.48 0.96 -7.33
N ASP A 82 -17.93 2.16 -7.15
CA ASP A 82 -18.54 3.41 -7.61
C ASP A 82 -18.79 3.37 -9.12
N LEU A 83 -17.80 2.90 -9.90
CA LEU A 83 -17.93 2.74 -11.35
C LEU A 83 -18.83 1.56 -11.76
N GLY A 84 -18.96 0.53 -10.92
CA GLY A 84 -19.74 -0.68 -11.18
C GLY A 84 -21.22 -0.56 -10.84
N ASN A 85 -21.57 0.30 -9.88
CA ASN A 85 -22.95 0.49 -9.40
C ASN A 85 -23.78 1.42 -10.29
N GLY A 86 -23.19 1.97 -11.35
CA GLY A 86 -23.93 2.77 -12.32
C GLY A 86 -24.19 4.21 -11.88
N GLU A 87 -23.45 4.74 -10.90
CA GLU A 87 -23.48 6.17 -10.50
C GLU A 87 -22.98 7.13 -11.61
N GLY A 88 -22.82 6.63 -12.84
CA GLY A 88 -22.43 7.43 -13.99
C GLY A 88 -20.93 7.76 -13.99
N ARG A 89 -20.56 8.60 -14.95
CA ARG A 89 -19.20 9.10 -15.12
C ARG A 89 -18.89 10.05 -13.98
N TRP A 90 -17.75 9.87 -13.31
CA TRP A 90 -17.31 10.83 -12.29
C TRP A 90 -17.18 12.23 -12.88
N GLU A 91 -17.62 13.22 -12.12
CA GLU A 91 -17.32 14.63 -12.40
C GLU A 91 -15.80 14.84 -12.53
N PRO A 92 -15.33 15.74 -13.40
CA PRO A 92 -13.90 15.97 -13.62
C PRO A 92 -13.11 16.26 -12.34
N SER A 93 -13.70 16.99 -11.39
CA SER A 93 -13.11 17.28 -10.08
C SER A 93 -12.94 16.02 -9.22
N THR A 94 -13.94 15.15 -9.22
CA THR A 94 -13.91 13.86 -8.50
C THR A 94 -12.85 12.95 -9.09
N LEU A 95 -12.78 12.84 -10.41
CA LEU A 95 -11.75 12.07 -11.10
C LEU A 95 -10.34 12.59 -10.75
N ALA A 96 -10.12 13.90 -10.85
CA ALA A 96 -8.83 14.51 -10.55
C ALA A 96 -8.40 14.28 -9.09
N SER A 97 -9.33 14.44 -8.14
CA SER A 97 -9.09 14.19 -6.72
C SER A 97 -8.72 12.73 -6.43
N ARG A 98 -9.47 11.78 -7.02
CA ARG A 98 -9.21 10.33 -6.88
C ARG A 98 -7.88 9.94 -7.51
N GLN A 99 -7.57 10.46 -8.68
CA GLN A 99 -6.29 10.22 -9.35
C GLN A 99 -5.13 10.76 -8.52
N MET A 100 -5.22 12.00 -8.04
CA MET A 100 -4.18 12.63 -7.23
C MET A 100 -3.90 11.83 -5.95
N SER A 101 -4.94 11.53 -5.18
CA SER A 101 -4.82 10.80 -3.90
C SER A 101 -4.29 9.37 -4.10
N THR A 102 -4.83 8.63 -5.08
CA THR A 102 -4.38 7.26 -5.39
C THR A 102 -2.94 7.24 -5.88
N MET A 103 -2.57 8.14 -6.79
CA MET A 103 -1.20 8.19 -7.30
C MET A 103 -0.21 8.70 -6.25
N ALA A 104 -0.64 9.54 -5.30
CA ALA A 104 0.17 9.88 -4.14
C ALA A 104 0.40 8.67 -3.22
N LEU A 105 -0.62 7.86 -2.95
CA LEU A 105 -0.48 6.60 -2.21
C LEU A 105 0.47 5.63 -2.92
N TRP A 106 0.34 5.51 -4.25
CA TRP A 106 1.21 4.67 -5.07
C TRP A 106 2.67 5.14 -5.06
N ARG A 107 2.92 6.44 -5.24
CA ARG A 107 4.29 7.00 -5.24
C ARG A 107 5.00 6.82 -3.90
N ASN A 108 4.26 6.92 -2.80
CA ASN A 108 4.78 6.74 -1.45
C ASN A 108 4.87 5.27 -1.02
N ARG A 109 4.60 4.30 -1.91
CA ARG A 109 4.53 2.87 -1.56
C ARG A 109 5.81 2.39 -0.88
N ALA A 110 5.67 1.38 -0.03
CA ALA A 110 6.79 0.65 0.53
C ALA A 110 7.49 -0.18 -0.56
N ARG A 111 8.45 0.41 -1.28
CA ARG A 111 9.15 -0.22 -2.43
C ARG A 111 9.79 -1.57 -2.11
N HIS A 112 10.24 -1.79 -0.88
CA HIS A 112 10.80 -3.07 -0.46
C HIS A 112 9.80 -4.25 -0.48
N LEU A 113 8.50 -3.98 -0.60
CA LEU A 113 7.48 -5.02 -0.82
C LEU A 113 7.52 -5.58 -2.25
N PHE A 114 8.04 -4.80 -3.20
CA PHE A 114 8.03 -5.12 -4.62
C PHE A 114 9.41 -5.65 -5.00
N THR A 115 9.59 -6.97 -4.92
CA THR A 115 10.88 -7.61 -5.18
C THR A 115 11.23 -7.69 -6.66
N GLU A 116 10.23 -7.60 -7.54
CA GLU A 116 10.41 -7.60 -8.99
C GLU A 116 9.86 -6.29 -9.57
N ALA A 117 10.64 -5.65 -10.44
CA ALA A 117 10.29 -4.37 -11.04
C ALA A 117 9.01 -4.45 -11.91
N GLU A 118 8.70 -5.64 -12.45
CA GLU A 118 7.50 -5.89 -13.26
C GLU A 118 6.21 -5.72 -12.47
N TRP A 119 6.21 -5.97 -11.16
CA TRP A 119 5.04 -5.72 -10.31
C TRP A 119 4.77 -4.22 -10.18
N GLU A 120 5.82 -3.42 -9.99
CA GLU A 120 5.67 -1.96 -9.89
C GLU A 120 5.16 -1.37 -11.21
N SER A 121 5.84 -1.66 -12.32
CA SER A 121 5.43 -1.15 -13.63
C SER A 121 4.05 -1.67 -14.05
N GLY A 122 3.76 -2.94 -13.75
CA GLY A 122 2.47 -3.56 -14.02
C GLY A 122 1.33 -2.89 -13.25
N ILE A 123 1.48 -2.62 -11.96
CA ILE A 123 0.45 -1.93 -11.18
C ILE A 123 0.29 -0.48 -11.65
N GLU A 124 1.39 0.25 -11.85
CA GLU A 124 1.36 1.64 -12.29
C GLU A 124 0.64 1.80 -13.63
N ALA A 125 0.96 0.95 -14.61
CA ALA A 125 0.29 0.95 -15.91
C ALA A 125 -1.22 0.69 -15.81
N ARG A 126 -1.66 -0.15 -14.85
CA ARG A 126 -3.09 -0.44 -14.62
C ARG A 126 -3.79 0.73 -13.95
N LEU A 127 -3.14 1.43 -13.01
CA LEU A 127 -3.68 2.65 -12.42
C LEU A 127 -3.88 3.73 -13.48
N ASP A 128 -2.84 3.99 -14.29
CA ASP A 128 -2.91 4.98 -15.37
C ASP A 128 -3.97 4.62 -16.42
N ALA A 129 -4.07 3.34 -16.80
CA ALA A 129 -5.12 2.86 -17.70
C ALA A 129 -6.51 3.07 -17.09
N GLY A 130 -6.70 2.74 -15.80
CA GLY A 130 -7.97 2.92 -15.10
C GLY A 130 -8.45 4.37 -15.11
N PHE A 131 -7.58 5.32 -14.74
CA PHE A 131 -7.92 6.74 -14.75
C PHE A 131 -8.17 7.26 -16.17
N ARG A 132 -7.40 6.81 -17.17
CA ARG A 132 -7.62 7.17 -18.58
C ARG A 132 -8.98 6.69 -19.09
N GLN A 133 -9.36 5.45 -18.78
CA GLN A 133 -10.67 4.92 -19.16
C GLN A 133 -11.81 5.65 -18.46
N ALA A 134 -11.64 5.98 -17.18
CA ALA A 134 -12.63 6.76 -16.43
C ALA A 134 -12.79 8.18 -17.02
N ALA A 135 -11.68 8.82 -17.41
CA ALA A 135 -11.69 10.11 -18.11
C ALA A 135 -12.47 10.05 -19.42
N ASN A 136 -12.37 8.95 -20.15
CA ASN A 136 -13.07 8.73 -21.42
C ASN A 136 -14.54 8.30 -21.26
N GLY A 137 -15.02 8.10 -20.02
CA GLY A 137 -16.38 7.61 -19.74
C GLY A 137 -16.55 6.10 -19.91
N CYS A 138 -15.46 5.35 -20.12
CA CYS A 138 -15.45 3.89 -20.21
C CYS A 138 -15.43 3.27 -18.80
N THR A 139 -16.56 3.36 -18.09
CA THR A 139 -16.66 3.02 -16.65
C THR A 139 -16.35 1.54 -16.37
N ARG A 140 -16.81 0.64 -17.24
CA ARG A 140 -16.57 -0.82 -17.10
C ARG A 140 -15.10 -1.17 -17.28
N GLU A 141 -14.46 -0.59 -18.29
CA GLU A 141 -13.04 -0.76 -18.58
C GLU A 141 -12.20 -0.21 -17.43
N ALA A 142 -12.52 0.98 -16.93
CA ALA A 142 -11.87 1.57 -15.78
C ALA A 142 -11.99 0.68 -14.53
N ALA A 143 -13.19 0.20 -14.21
CA ALA A 143 -13.43 -0.71 -13.10
C ALA A 143 -12.62 -2.03 -13.23
N ASN A 144 -12.47 -2.54 -14.46
CA ASN A 144 -11.65 -3.73 -14.73
C ASN A 144 -10.16 -3.47 -14.51
N GLU A 145 -9.64 -2.30 -14.89
CA GLU A 145 -8.24 -1.94 -14.63
C GLU A 145 -7.96 -1.78 -13.12
N PHE A 146 -8.87 -1.14 -12.36
CA PHE A 146 -8.74 -1.05 -10.90
C PHE A 146 -8.82 -2.42 -10.22
N LYS A 147 -9.70 -3.31 -10.70
CA LYS A 147 -9.75 -4.72 -10.26
C LYS A 147 -8.42 -5.44 -10.52
N ARG A 148 -7.81 -5.26 -11.69
CA ARG A 148 -6.51 -5.87 -12.04
C ARG A 148 -5.40 -5.35 -11.15
N ALA A 149 -5.32 -4.03 -10.94
CA ALA A 149 -4.35 -3.43 -10.02
C ALA A 149 -4.50 -3.98 -8.58
N TYR A 150 -5.74 -4.14 -8.10
CA TYR A 150 -6.03 -4.73 -6.80
C TYR A 150 -5.49 -6.17 -6.66
N TYR A 151 -5.71 -7.02 -7.66
CA TYR A 151 -5.19 -8.40 -7.60
C TYR A 151 -3.67 -8.46 -7.67
N LEU A 152 -3.03 -7.63 -8.49
CA LEU A 152 -1.57 -7.54 -8.53
C LEU A 152 -1.01 -7.15 -7.15
N LEU A 153 -1.64 -6.19 -6.48
CA LEU A 153 -1.24 -5.79 -5.14
C LEU A 153 -1.44 -6.91 -4.11
N CYS A 154 -2.53 -7.70 -4.22
CA CYS A 154 -2.72 -8.91 -3.42
C CYS A 154 -1.58 -9.93 -3.62
N CYS A 155 -1.15 -10.14 -4.88
CA CYS A 155 -0.05 -11.04 -5.20
C CYS A 155 1.26 -10.58 -4.56
N VAL A 156 1.59 -9.29 -4.69
CA VAL A 156 2.79 -8.69 -4.07
C VAL A 156 2.79 -8.88 -2.56
N LEU A 157 1.67 -8.60 -1.89
CA LEU A 157 1.57 -8.76 -0.43
C LEU A 157 1.70 -10.22 0.01
N THR A 158 1.15 -11.14 -0.78
CA THR A 158 1.28 -12.58 -0.52
C THR A 158 2.73 -13.03 -0.68
N GLN A 159 3.39 -12.64 -1.77
CA GLN A 159 4.80 -12.92 -2.02
C GLN A 159 5.69 -12.35 -0.90
N ALA A 160 5.47 -11.09 -0.52
CA ALA A 160 6.23 -10.45 0.56
C ALA A 160 6.04 -11.16 1.91
N ARG A 161 4.82 -11.62 2.22
CA ARG A 161 4.54 -12.42 3.42
C ARG A 161 5.24 -13.78 3.38
N ASP A 162 5.23 -14.44 2.23
CA ASP A 162 5.83 -15.76 2.07
C ASP A 162 7.37 -15.69 2.11
N LEU A 163 7.96 -14.62 1.58
CA LEU A 163 9.39 -14.32 1.73
C LEU A 163 9.77 -14.02 3.18
N ALA A 164 8.98 -13.26 3.91
CA ALA A 164 9.22 -13.01 5.34
C ALA A 164 9.22 -14.32 6.15
N ARG A 165 8.23 -15.19 5.92
CA ARG A 165 8.15 -16.51 6.57
C ARG A 165 9.33 -17.42 6.26
N ARG A 166 9.89 -17.34 5.04
CA ARG A 166 11.08 -18.10 4.65
C ARG A 166 12.35 -17.52 5.27
N GLY A 167 12.42 -16.20 5.43
CA GLY A 167 13.53 -15.51 6.09
C GLY A 167 13.58 -15.74 7.61
N ASP A 168 12.41 -15.93 8.24
CA ASP A 168 12.28 -16.24 9.67
C ASP A 168 12.39 -17.74 9.98
N ALA A 169 12.48 -18.60 8.96
CA ALA A 169 12.71 -20.02 9.18
C ALA A 169 14.14 -20.22 9.72
N PRO A 170 14.33 -20.80 10.94
CA PRO A 170 15.66 -21.11 11.41
C PRO A 170 16.32 -22.03 10.39
N ASP A 171 17.54 -21.67 9.96
CA ASP A 171 18.33 -22.51 9.06
C ASP A 171 18.46 -23.87 9.74
N ARG A 172 17.79 -24.89 9.20
CA ARG A 172 17.77 -26.25 9.79
C ARG A 172 19.16 -26.87 9.88
N ARG A 173 20.19 -26.22 9.34
CA ARG A 173 21.60 -26.59 9.44
C ARG A 173 22.20 -26.29 10.82
N ASP A 174 21.62 -25.36 11.59
CA ASP A 174 22.08 -25.00 12.94
C ASP A 174 21.21 -25.60 14.07
N ALA A 175 20.25 -26.46 13.74
CA ALA A 175 19.55 -27.24 14.76
C ALA A 175 20.53 -28.27 15.36
N PRO A 176 20.79 -28.26 16.68
CA PRO A 176 21.58 -29.30 17.32
C PRO A 176 20.93 -30.65 17.01
N GLN A 177 21.69 -31.57 16.39
CA GLN A 177 21.21 -32.93 16.22
C GLN A 177 20.78 -33.46 17.60
N PRO A 178 19.56 -34.03 17.74
CA PRO A 178 19.22 -34.71 18.97
C PRO A 178 20.26 -35.81 19.18
N ALA A 179 20.90 -35.78 20.35
CA ALA A 179 21.97 -36.69 20.70
C ALA A 179 21.57 -38.13 20.35
N GLN A 180 22.38 -38.80 19.52
CA GLN A 180 22.19 -40.22 19.24
C GLN A 180 22.28 -40.97 20.57
N SER A 181 21.18 -41.59 20.99
CA SER A 181 21.17 -42.49 22.14
C SER A 181 22.24 -43.57 21.94
N PRO A 182 23.03 -43.93 22.97
CA PRO A 182 24.05 -44.97 22.85
C PRO A 182 23.38 -46.29 22.43
N ARG A 183 23.85 -46.88 21.33
CA ARG A 183 23.47 -48.26 20.96
C ARG A 183 23.97 -49.21 22.06
N PRO A 184 23.13 -50.15 22.54
CA PRO A 184 23.60 -51.16 23.48
C PRO A 184 24.60 -52.10 22.80
N ASP A 185 25.69 -52.37 23.50
CA ASP A 185 26.82 -53.20 23.09
C ASP A 185 26.40 -54.59 22.58
N THR A 186 26.94 -54.98 21.44
CA THR A 186 26.89 -56.36 20.94
C THR A 186 27.75 -57.28 21.82
N PRO A 187 27.35 -58.54 22.06
CA PRO A 187 28.08 -59.43 22.95
C PRO A 187 29.39 -59.92 22.31
N ARG A 188 30.49 -59.88 23.08
CA ARG A 188 31.76 -60.55 22.73
C ARG A 188 31.55 -62.07 22.59
N PRO A 189 32.06 -62.72 21.52
CA PRO A 189 32.05 -64.18 21.44
C PRO A 189 33.31 -64.80 22.06
N ASN A 190 33.07 -65.88 22.80
CA ASN A 190 33.91 -67.07 23.00
C ASN A 190 35.12 -67.01 23.94
N ALA A 191 34.90 -67.51 25.17
CA ALA A 191 35.94 -68.19 25.95
C ALA A 191 35.95 -69.68 25.55
N PRO A 192 37.12 -70.31 25.30
CA PRO A 192 37.18 -71.74 25.02
C PRO A 192 37.00 -72.56 26.31
N LEU A 193 36.07 -73.51 26.26
CA LEU A 193 35.81 -74.51 27.30
C LEU A 193 36.96 -75.52 27.39
N ASP A 194 37.42 -75.70 28.62
CA ASP A 194 38.34 -76.73 29.09
C ASP A 194 37.79 -78.14 28.80
N ARG A 195 38.55 -78.98 28.10
CA ARG A 195 38.26 -80.42 27.92
C ARG A 195 39.17 -81.20 28.85
N GLY A 196 38.63 -81.61 29.99
CA GLY A 196 39.19 -82.67 30.83
C GLY A 196 38.19 -83.81 30.96
N ALA A 197 38.45 -84.91 30.25
CA ALA A 197 38.09 -86.30 30.59
C ALA A 197 38.76 -87.24 29.59
#